data_AF-A0A4P5ZIB0-F1
#
_entry.id   AF-A0A4P5ZIB0-F1
#
_cell.length_a   1.000
_cell.length_b   1.000
_cell.length_c   1.000
_cell.angle_alpha   90.00
_cell.angle_beta   90.00
_cell.angle_gamma   90.00
#
_symmetry.space_group_name_H-M   'P 1'
#
loop_
_entity.id
_entity.type
_entity.pdbx_description
1 polymer ?
#
loop_
_entity_poly.entity_id
_entity_poly.type
_entity_poly.pdbx_seq_one_letter_code
_entity_poly.pdbx_strand_id
1 'polypeptide(L)' 'MKEILISLLNVFGCAFWVEILTETPNCTYYFGPFISQQEARTSQFGYLEDLEAEHAQGIKVKIKRCKPNTLTIA' A
#
# COMPACT_ATOMS: atom_id res chain seq x y z
N MET A 1 -19.67 -6.91 -6.36
CA MET A 1 -19.80 -5.50 -6.81
C MET A 1 -18.58 -4.67 -6.41
N LYS A 2 -18.19 -4.64 -5.12
CA LYS A 2 -16.98 -3.95 -4.63
C LYS A 2 -15.70 -4.34 -5.38
N GLU A 3 -15.43 -5.63 -5.50
CA GLU A 3 -14.22 -6.15 -6.19
C GLU A 3 -14.12 -5.75 -7.67
N ILE A 4 -15.25 -5.72 -8.38
CA ILE A 4 -15.30 -5.32 -9.80
C ILE A 4 -14.93 -3.84 -9.91
N LEU A 5 -15.48 -3.00 -9.03
CA LEU A 5 -15.16 -1.57 -8.99
C LEU A 5 -13.67 -1.33 -8.65
N ILE A 6 -13.13 -2.04 -7.66
CA ILE A 6 -11.71 -1.97 -7.29
C ILE A 6 -10.83 -2.35 -8.49
N SER A 7 -11.16 -3.46 -9.15
CA SER A 7 -10.42 -3.93 -10.32
C SER A 7 -10.43 -2.90 -11.44
N LEU A 8 -11.59 -2.32 -11.77
CA LEU A 8 -11.70 -1.25 -12.76
C LEU A 8 -10.86 -0.03 -12.38
N LEU A 9 -11.00 0.46 -11.15
CA LEU A 9 -10.20 1.59 -10.66
C LEU A 9 -8.69 1.30 -10.76
N ASN A 10 -8.27 0.08 -10.42
CA ASN A 10 -6.87 -0.32 -10.51
C ASN A 10 -6.36 -0.39 -11.96
N VAL A 11 -7.17 -0.93 -12.89
CA VAL A 11 -6.83 -0.98 -14.32
C VAL A 11 -6.55 0.42 -14.87
N PHE A 12 -7.37 1.41 -14.49
CA PHE A 12 -7.21 2.82 -14.87
C PHE A 12 -6.19 3.61 -14.02
N GLY A 13 -5.58 3.00 -13.00
CA GLY A 13 -4.64 3.68 -12.09
C GLY A 13 -5.29 4.70 -11.15
N CYS A 14 -6.60 4.61 -10.97
CA CYS A 14 -7.41 5.46 -10.11
C CYS A 14 -7.61 4.89 -8.69
N ALA A 15 -7.24 3.63 -8.46
CA ALA A 15 -7.29 3.02 -7.14
C ALA A 15 -6.27 3.65 -6.19
N PHE A 16 -6.58 3.67 -4.90
CA PHE A 16 -5.65 4.09 -3.87
C PHE A 16 -4.75 2.94 -3.44
N TRP A 17 -3.49 3.25 -3.16
CA TRP A 17 -2.48 2.34 -2.68
C TRP A 17 -1.74 2.97 -1.49
N VAL A 18 -1.35 2.12 -0.54
CA VAL A 18 -0.44 2.46 0.55
C VAL A 18 0.96 2.08 0.09
N GLU A 19 1.82 3.08 -0.09
CA GLU A 19 3.26 2.91 -0.31
C GLU A 19 3.96 3.01 1.04
N ILE A 20 4.72 1.97 1.41
CA ILE A 20 5.53 1.95 2.63
C ILE A 20 6.98 1.78 2.24
N LEU A 21 7.84 2.71 2.64
CA LEU A 21 9.28 2.60 2.49
C LEU A 21 9.89 2.23 3.83
N THR A 22 10.85 1.31 3.83
CA THR A 22 11.65 0.93 4.98
C THR A 22 13.11 1.22 4.67
N GLU A 23 13.90 1.60 5.67
CA GLU A 23 15.35 1.85 5.54
C GLU A 23 16.16 0.58 5.83
N THR A 24 15.70 -0.24 6.79
CA THR A 24 16.30 -1.54 7.12
C THR A 24 15.19 -2.58 7.35
N PRO A 25 15.05 -3.62 6.49
CA PRO A 25 15.67 -3.72 5.17
C PRO A 25 15.24 -2.54 4.26
N ASN A 26 16.04 -2.18 3.26
CA ASN A 26 15.68 -1.11 2.33
C ASN A 26 14.68 -1.63 1.29
N CYS A 27 13.40 -1.48 1.58
CA CYS A 27 12.32 -2.01 0.76
C CYS A 27 11.25 -0.94 0.50
N THR A 28 10.55 -1.08 -0.62
CA THR A 28 9.30 -0.36 -0.89
C THR A 28 8.18 -1.36 -1.13
N TYR A 29 7.14 -1.25 -0.32
CA TYR A 29 5.94 -2.08 -0.35
C TYR A 29 4.74 -1.29 -0.85
N TYR A 30 3.92 -1.90 -1.70
CA TYR A 30 2.64 -1.35 -2.16
C TYR A 30 1.50 -2.27 -1.74
N PHE A 31 0.63 -1.76 -0.86
CA PHE A 31 -0.57 -2.47 -0.40
C PHE A 31 -1.84 -1.83 -0.96
N GLY A 32 -2.78 -2.67 -1.38
CA GLY A 32 -4.01 -2.29 -2.07
C GLY A 32 -4.39 -3.32 -3.13
N PRO A 33 -5.20 -2.95 -4.15
CA PRO A 33 -5.83 -1.64 -4.37
C PRO A 33 -7.04 -1.37 -3.46
N PHE A 34 -7.27 -0.09 -3.12
CA PHE A 34 -8.41 0.38 -2.32
C PHE A 34 -9.34 1.31 -3.10
N ILE A 35 -10.63 1.33 -2.76
CA ILE A 35 -11.61 2.23 -3.40
C ILE A 35 -11.37 3.67 -2.97
N SER A 36 -11.02 3.87 -1.70
CA SER A 36 -10.93 5.20 -1.10
C SER A 36 -9.65 5.39 -0.31
N GLN A 37 -9.24 6.65 -0.16
CA GLN A 37 -8.12 7.01 0.69
C GLN A 37 -8.37 6.64 2.16
N GLN A 38 -9.62 6.71 2.62
CA GLN A 38 -9.99 6.35 3.99
C GLN A 38 -9.81 4.87 4.26
N GLU A 39 -10.23 4.01 3.32
CA GLU A 39 -10.02 2.57 3.40
C GLU A 39 -8.52 2.24 3.48
N ALA A 40 -7.71 2.83 2.60
CA ALA A 40 -6.26 2.69 2.64
C ALA A 40 -5.66 3.17 3.98
N ARG A 41 -6.14 4.29 4.54
CA ARG A 41 -5.70 4.84 5.83
C ARG A 41 -6.02 3.92 7.00
N THR A 42 -7.17 3.23 6.96
CA THR A 42 -7.54 2.28 8.02
C THR A 42 -6.77 0.97 7.86
N SER A 43 -6.59 0.47 6.64
CA SER A 43 -5.84 -0.77 6.39
C SER A 43 -4.34 -0.64 6.66
N GLN A 44 -3.74 0.54 6.50
CA GLN A 44 -2.29 0.73 6.69
C GLN A 44 -1.79 0.33 8.08
N PHE A 45 -2.65 0.41 9.11
CA PHE A 45 -2.23 0.13 10.49
C PHE A 45 -1.83 -1.35 10.67
N GLY A 46 -2.52 -2.28 10.01
CA GLY A 46 -2.13 -3.70 10.07
C GLY A 46 -0.78 -3.96 9.40
N TYR A 47 -0.51 -3.33 8.25
CA TYR A 47 0.78 -3.46 7.56
C TYR A 47 1.93 -2.87 8.38
N LEU A 48 1.67 -1.77 9.09
CA LEU A 48 2.65 -1.17 9.98
C LEU A 48 2.95 -2.06 11.18
N GLU A 49 1.92 -2.62 11.80
CA GLU A 49 2.08 -3.55 12.93
C GLU A 49 2.93 -4.77 12.54
N ASP A 50 2.67 -5.36 11.36
CA ASP A 50 3.45 -6.48 10.83
C ASP A 50 4.92 -6.07 10.59
N LEU A 51 5.17 -4.94 9.92
CA LEU A 51 6.53 -4.46 9.63
C LEU A 51 7.31 -4.09 10.91
N GLU A 52 6.64 -3.51 11.90
CA GLU A 52 7.23 -3.22 13.20
C GLU A 52 7.58 -4.50 13.97
N ALA A 53 6.71 -5.52 13.92
CA ALA A 53 6.96 -6.84 14.50
C ALA A 53 8.13 -7.57 13.81
N GLU A 54 8.33 -7.34 12.51
CA GLU A 54 9.49 -7.80 11.74
C GLU A 54 10.77 -6.96 11.96
N HIS A 55 10.72 -5.98 12.88
CA HIS A 55 11.83 -5.07 13.20
C HIS A 55 12.28 -4.20 12.03
N ALA A 56 11.39 -3.88 11.08
CA ALA A 56 11.69 -2.92 10.03
C ALA A 56 11.95 -1.51 10.61
N GLN A 57 12.93 -0.81 10.06
CA GLN A 57 13.35 0.52 10.52
C GLN A 57 13.12 1.61 9.48
N GLY A 58 13.03 2.86 9.92
CA GLY A 58 12.92 4.03 9.03
C GLY A 58 11.62 4.06 8.21
N ILE A 59 10.54 3.52 8.77
CA ILE A 59 9.26 3.33 8.08
C ILE A 59 8.63 4.68 7.68
N LYS A 60 8.32 4.86 6.40
CA LYS A 60 7.63 6.03 5.85
C LYS A 60 6.42 5.58 5.04
N VAL A 61 5.25 6.13 5.33
CA VAL A 61 4.00 5.75 4.67
C VAL A 61 3.47 6.89 3.81
N LYS A 62 3.00 6.54 2.61
CA LYS A 62 2.34 7.46 1.69
C LYS A 62 1.13 6.79 1.06
N ILE A 63 -0.01 7.46 1.11
CA ILE A 63 -1.22 7.00 0.42
C ILE A 63 -1.42 7.84 -0.83
N LYS A 64 -1.47 7.19 -1.98
CA LYS A 64 -1.60 7.85 -3.29
C LYS A 64 -2.44 7.00 -4.24
N ARG A 65 -2.95 7.64 -5.31
CA ARG A 65 -3.45 6.90 -6.46
C ARG A 65 -2.29 6.53 -7.36
N CYS A 66 -2.16 5.26 -7.68
CA CYS A 66 -1.14 4.77 -8.62
C CYS A 66 -1.53 3.38 -9.12
N LYS A 67 -0.69 2.83 -10.00
CA LYS A 67 -0.77 1.46 -10.49
C LYS A 67 0.62 0.84 -10.41
N PRO A 68 1.00 0.27 -9.25
CA PRO A 68 2.34 -0.31 -9.09
C PRO A 68 2.48 -1.52 -10.02
N ASN A 69 3.61 -1.60 -10.72
CA ASN A 69 3.95 -2.77 -11.55
C ASN A 69 4.50 -3.92 -10.71
N THR A 70 5.08 -3.60 -9.55
CA THR A 70 5.68 -4.54 -8.62
C THR A 70 5.26 -4.14 -7.20
N LEU A 71 4.84 -5.11 -6.40
CA LEU A 71 4.29 -4.86 -5.06
C LEU A 71 5.37 -4.75 -3.98
N THR A 72 6.50 -5.43 -4.17
CA THR A 72 7.65 -5.38 -3.26
C THR A 72 8.90 -5.14 -4.08
N ILE A 73 9.63 -4.08 -3.75
CA ILE A 73 10.89 -3.71 -4.38
C ILE A 73 11.95 -3.71 -3.26
N ALA A 74 12.98 -4.52 -3.40
CA ALA A 74 14.10 -4.67 -2.44
C ALA A 74 15.43 -4.40 -3.12
#